data_AF-A0A7S2JBH5-F1
#
_entry.id   AF-A0A7S2JBH5-F1
#
_cell.length_a   1.000
_cell.length_b   1.000
_cell.length_c   1.000
_cell.angle_alpha   90.00
_cell.angle_beta   90.00
_cell.angle_gamma   90.00
#
_symmetry.space_group_name_H-M   'P 1'
#
loop_
_entity.id
_entity.type
_entity.pdbx_description
1 polymer ?
#
loop_
_entity_poly.entity_id
_entity_poly.type
_entity_poly.pdbx_seq_one_letter_code
_entity_poly.pdbx_strand_id
1 'polypeptide(L)'
;GEGGEGGQGGLLSLPHIDTYGSGPDFDEIVAQIEETSLPITPHTGIDHAHPTLHSYRVFVNPSTSDVLCTATAEALAMGKKVIIPDHPSNTFFKQFSNTLMYMHPSSPSTPLLQFSNTLM
;
A
#
# COMPACT_ATOMS: atom_id res chain seq x y z
N GLY A 1 16.80 41.31 -20.32
CA GLY A 1 17.45 40.00 -20.44
C GLY A 1 17.56 39.44 -19.04
N GLU A 2 17.04 38.21 -18.89
CA GLU A 2 17.39 37.18 -17.90
C GLU A 2 17.18 37.50 -16.40
N GLY A 3 16.68 36.61 -15.54
CA GLY A 3 16.34 35.18 -15.66
C GLY A 3 15.11 34.88 -14.77
N GLY A 4 14.35 33.82 -14.99
CA GLY A 4 14.79 32.47 -15.33
C GLY A 4 14.31 31.59 -14.17
N GLU A 5 13.16 30.96 -14.39
CA GLU A 5 12.34 30.25 -13.41
C GLU A 5 13.13 29.22 -12.58
N GLY A 6 13.08 29.38 -11.26
CA GLY A 6 13.47 28.33 -10.33
C GLY A 6 12.43 27.20 -10.40
N GLY A 7 12.81 26.09 -11.05
CA GLY A 7 11.99 24.89 -11.15
C GLY A 7 11.61 24.37 -9.77
N GLN A 8 10.36 24.59 -9.37
CA GLN A 8 9.73 23.84 -8.31
C GLN A 8 9.47 22.43 -8.85
N GLY A 9 10.37 21.50 -8.55
CA GLY A 9 10.06 20.08 -8.67
C GLY A 9 8.85 19.80 -7.79
N GLY A 10 7.69 19.57 -8.42
CA GLY A 10 6.43 19.37 -7.72
C GLY A 10 6.59 18.26 -6.68
N LEU A 11 6.34 18.59 -5.42
CA LEU A 11 6.22 17.60 -4.36
C LEU A 11 5.10 16.64 -4.80
N LEU A 12 5.46 15.42 -5.21
CA LEU A 12 4.47 14.42 -5.63
C LEU A 12 3.47 14.26 -4.48
N SER A 13 2.19 14.57 -4.73
CA SER A 13 1.14 14.33 -3.75
C SER A 13 1.12 12.84 -3.42
N LEU A 14 1.26 12.49 -2.14
CA LEU A 14 1.16 11.10 -1.72
C LEU A 14 -0.22 10.55 -2.12
N PRO A 15 -0.29 9.30 -2.59
CA PRO A 15 -1.58 8.67 -2.88
C PRO A 15 -2.38 8.53 -1.59
N HIS A 16 -3.70 8.72 -1.70
CA HIS A 16 -4.63 8.42 -0.61
C HIS A 16 -4.62 6.91 -0.32
N ILE A 17 -4.67 6.53 0.96
CA ILE A 17 -4.74 5.14 1.40
C ILE A 17 -5.99 4.94 2.26
N ASP A 18 -6.84 4.01 1.87
CA ASP A 18 -7.95 3.54 2.70
C ASP A 18 -7.53 2.27 3.43
N THR A 19 -7.76 2.21 4.75
CA THR A 19 -7.54 1.02 5.57
C THR A 19 -8.86 0.47 6.07
N TYR A 20 -8.99 -0.86 6.12
CA TYR A 20 -10.20 -1.55 6.58
C TYR A 20 -9.84 -2.55 7.66
N GLY A 21 -10.47 -2.46 8.83
CA GLY A 21 -10.23 -3.37 9.94
C GLY A 21 -11.12 -3.12 11.14
N SER A 22 -11.19 -4.10 12.05
CA SER A 22 -11.95 -3.99 13.29
C SER A 22 -11.29 -4.79 14.42
N GLY A 23 -9.95 -4.84 14.38
CA GLY A 23 -9.14 -5.53 15.39
C GLY A 23 -9.11 -4.80 16.73
N PRO A 24 -8.54 -5.42 17.77
CA PRO A 24 -8.45 -4.83 19.12
C PRO A 24 -7.68 -3.49 19.12
N ASP A 25 -6.75 -3.32 18.18
CA ASP A 25 -5.89 -2.13 18.10
C ASP A 25 -6.49 -1.03 17.19
N PHE A 26 -7.74 -1.17 16.73
CA PHE A 26 -8.34 -0.23 15.78
C PHE A 26 -8.33 1.21 16.30
N ASP A 27 -8.74 1.44 17.55
CA ASP A 27 -8.80 2.78 18.14
C ASP A 27 -7.39 3.41 18.27
N GLU A 28 -6.39 2.60 18.62
CA GLU A 28 -4.99 3.05 18.69
C GLU A 28 -4.46 3.42 17.30
N ILE A 29 -4.76 2.62 16.29
CA ILE A 29 -4.38 2.90 14.90
C ILE A 29 -5.02 4.20 14.39
N VAL A 30 -6.31 4.43 14.68
CA VAL A 30 -7.01 5.66 14.30
C VAL A 30 -6.34 6.87 14.97
N ALA A 31 -6.07 6.80 16.28
CA ALA A 31 -5.39 7.89 17.00
C ALA A 31 -4.01 8.18 16.40
N GLN A 32 -3.23 7.16 16.05
CA GLN A 32 -1.94 7.33 15.39
C GLN A 32 -2.07 7.94 13.98
N ILE A 33 -3.09 7.59 13.20
CA ILE A 33 -3.34 8.21 11.90
C ILE A 33 -3.65 9.70 12.07
N GLU A 34 -4.48 10.07 13.04
CA GLU A 34 -4.84 11.48 13.33
C GLU A 34 -3.64 12.34 13.75
N GLU A 35 -2.63 11.74 14.37
CA GLU A 35 -1.37 12.40 14.72
C GLU A 35 -0.43 12.62 13.51
N THR A 36 -0.68 11.92 12.39
CA THR A 36 0.11 12.04 11.15
C THR A 36 -0.51 13.05 10.17
N SER A 37 0.31 13.60 9.29
CA SER A 37 -0.15 14.39 8.13
C SER A 37 -0.34 13.54 6.87
N LEU A 38 -0.45 12.22 7.02
CA LEU A 38 -0.57 11.30 5.89
C LEU A 38 -2.03 11.20 5.40
N PRO A 39 -2.26 11.07 4.08
CA PRO A 39 -3.60 10.95 3.52
C PRO A 39 -4.16 9.54 3.70
N ILE A 40 -4.46 9.16 4.94
CA ILE A 40 -4.98 7.83 5.30
C ILE A 40 -6.40 7.96 5.87
N THR A 41 -7.35 7.19 5.35
CA THR A 41 -8.72 7.11 5.89
C THR A 41 -8.97 5.73 6.50
N PRO A 42 -9.20 5.63 7.82
CA PRO A 42 -9.58 4.38 8.45
C PRO A 42 -11.07 4.08 8.29
N HIS A 43 -11.39 2.82 8.00
CA HIS A 43 -12.74 2.28 7.90
C HIS A 43 -12.87 1.01 8.75
N THR A 44 -14.07 0.74 9.22
CA THR A 44 -14.39 -0.54 9.87
C THR A 44 -14.26 -1.70 8.89
N GLY A 45 -14.06 -2.92 9.41
CA GLY A 45 -14.05 -4.15 8.60
C GLY A 45 -15.28 -4.28 7.70
N ILE A 46 -15.04 -4.61 6.43
CA ILE A 46 -16.08 -4.94 5.45
C ILE A 46 -15.81 -6.33 4.88
N ASP A 47 -16.83 -6.92 4.27
CA ASP A 47 -16.66 -8.19 3.56
C ASP A 47 -15.65 -8.04 2.40
N HIS A 48 -14.81 -9.05 2.21
CA HIS A 48 -13.75 -9.05 1.19
C HIS A 48 -14.28 -9.02 -0.25
N ALA A 49 -15.52 -9.46 -0.48
CA ALA A 49 -16.21 -9.37 -1.77
C ALA A 49 -17.05 -8.09 -1.92
N HIS A 50 -16.96 -7.16 -0.95
CA HIS A 50 -17.75 -5.94 -0.98
C HIS A 50 -17.40 -5.08 -2.22
N PRO A 51 -18.39 -4.60 -3.01
CA PRO A 51 -18.13 -3.90 -4.27
C PRO A 51 -17.25 -2.66 -4.17
N THR A 52 -17.24 -1.98 -3.02
CA THR A 52 -16.33 -0.85 -2.75
C THR A 52 -14.86 -1.24 -2.95
N LEU A 53 -14.48 -2.50 -2.71
CA LEU A 53 -13.11 -2.95 -2.87
C LEU A 53 -12.69 -3.10 -4.34
N HIS A 54 -13.64 -3.17 -5.28
CA HIS A 54 -13.34 -3.40 -6.70
C HIS A 54 -12.66 -2.20 -7.37
N SER A 55 -12.89 -0.97 -6.87
CA SER A 55 -12.30 0.26 -7.43
C SER A 55 -10.80 0.37 -7.19
N TYR A 56 -10.29 -0.24 -6.10
CA TYR A 56 -8.86 -0.19 -5.77
C TYR A 56 -8.02 -0.99 -6.78
N ARG A 57 -6.95 -0.38 -7.26
CA ARG A 57 -5.99 -1.00 -8.19
C ARG A 57 -4.79 -1.64 -7.48
N VAL A 58 -4.51 -1.18 -6.27
CA VAL A 58 -3.36 -1.60 -5.46
C VAL A 58 -3.86 -2.12 -4.12
N PHE A 59 -3.32 -3.24 -3.67
CA PHE A 59 -3.53 -3.80 -2.35
C PHE A 59 -2.18 -3.87 -1.63
N VAL A 60 -2.14 -3.47 -0.37
CA VAL A 60 -0.94 -3.50 0.47
C VAL A 60 -1.21 -4.38 1.67
N ASN A 61 -0.32 -5.33 1.94
CA ASN A 61 -0.33 -6.09 3.18
C ASN A 61 1.08 -6.04 3.80
N PRO A 62 1.28 -5.27 4.88
CA PRO A 62 2.59 -5.13 5.51
C PRO A 62 2.96 -6.31 6.43
N SER A 63 2.06 -7.28 6.62
CA SER A 63 2.26 -8.40 7.55
C SER A 63 3.43 -9.30 7.13
N THR A 64 4.25 -9.66 8.11
CA THR A 64 5.31 -10.66 8.00
C THR A 64 4.97 -11.96 8.75
N SER A 65 3.86 -11.99 9.48
CA SER A 65 3.45 -13.17 10.25
C SER A 65 2.46 -14.07 9.49
N ASP A 66 1.69 -13.50 8.57
CA ASP A 66 0.62 -14.23 7.89
C ASP A 66 1.16 -15.05 6.72
N VAL A 67 1.30 -16.36 6.95
CA VAL A 67 1.61 -17.30 5.88
C VAL A 67 0.35 -17.53 5.06
N LEU A 68 0.43 -17.27 3.75
CA LEU A 68 -0.70 -17.44 2.81
C LEU A 68 -1.96 -16.65 3.20
N CYS A 69 -1.78 -15.37 3.54
CA CYS A 69 -2.90 -14.47 3.81
C CYS A 69 -3.97 -14.51 2.69
N THR A 70 -5.22 -14.82 3.07
CA THR A 70 -6.34 -14.95 2.12
C THR A 70 -6.62 -13.64 1.39
N ALA A 71 -6.57 -12.51 2.09
CA ALA A 71 -6.76 -11.18 1.50
C ALA A 71 -5.71 -10.88 0.41
N THR A 72 -4.46 -11.30 0.60
CA THR A 72 -3.42 -11.17 -0.43
C THR A 72 -3.75 -12.02 -1.66
N ALA A 73 -4.18 -13.27 -1.47
CA ALA A 73 -4.54 -14.17 -2.57
C ALA A 73 -5.79 -13.67 -3.33
N GLU A 74 -6.79 -13.18 -2.63
CA GLU A 74 -8.01 -12.58 -3.20
C GLU A 74 -7.69 -11.33 -4.01
N ALA A 75 -6.83 -10.44 -3.51
CA ALA A 75 -6.37 -9.26 -4.24
C ALA A 75 -5.68 -9.63 -5.57
N LEU A 76 -4.86 -10.68 -5.56
CA LEU A 76 -4.25 -11.22 -6.79
C LEU A 76 -5.30 -11.79 -7.74
N ALA A 77 -6.27 -12.55 -7.23
CA ALA A 77 -7.36 -13.11 -8.03
C ALA A 77 -8.24 -12.02 -8.67
N MET A 78 -8.39 -10.87 -8.01
CA MET A 78 -9.05 -9.67 -8.55
C MET A 78 -8.17 -8.87 -9.54
N GLY A 79 -6.95 -9.33 -9.84
CA GLY A 79 -6.04 -8.67 -10.78
C GLY A 79 -5.43 -7.36 -10.24
N LYS A 80 -5.45 -7.13 -8.93
CA LYS A 80 -4.83 -5.95 -8.31
C LYS A 80 -3.31 -6.10 -8.32
N LYS A 81 -2.59 -4.97 -8.30
CA LYS A 81 -1.18 -4.97 -7.92
C LYS A 81 -1.08 -5.19 -6.41
N VAL A 82 -0.26 -6.12 -5.98
CA VAL A 82 -0.08 -6.47 -4.56
C VAL A 82 1.30 -6.05 -4.10
N ILE A 83 1.37 -5.28 -3.01
CA ILE A 83 2.61 -4.84 -2.38
C ILE A 83 2.74 -5.51 -1.01
N ILE A 84 3.78 -6.32 -0.84
CA ILE A 84 4.02 -7.11 0.38
C ILE A 84 5.52 -7.20 0.70
N PRO A 85 5.93 -7.46 1.95
CA PRO A 85 7.35 -7.58 2.27
C PRO A 85 7.97 -8.84 1.65
N ASP A 86 9.23 -8.75 1.20
CA ASP A 86 10.06 -9.91 0.86
C ASP A 86 10.43 -10.66 2.15
N HIS A 87 9.55 -11.56 2.55
CA HIS A 87 9.62 -12.32 3.79
C HIS A 87 9.27 -13.79 3.52
N PRO A 88 9.85 -14.77 4.26
CA PRO A 88 9.54 -16.19 4.07
C PRO A 88 8.04 -16.53 4.03
N SER A 89 7.20 -15.85 4.84
CA SER A 89 5.74 -16.01 4.85
C SER A 89 5.06 -15.68 3.50
N ASN A 90 5.70 -14.83 2.69
CA ASN A 90 5.20 -14.35 1.41
C ASN A 90 5.84 -15.05 0.20
N THR A 91 6.73 -16.03 0.40
CA THR A 91 7.47 -16.71 -0.67
C THR A 91 6.56 -17.26 -1.77
N PHE A 92 5.40 -17.79 -1.39
CA PHE A 92 4.40 -18.28 -2.34
C PHE A 92 3.99 -17.22 -3.36
N PHE A 93 3.93 -15.96 -2.98
CA PHE A 93 3.46 -14.89 -3.86
C PHE A 93 4.50 -14.41 -4.87
N LYS A 94 5.77 -14.84 -4.77
CA LYS A 94 6.85 -14.46 -5.72
C LYS A 94 6.57 -14.86 -7.16
N GLN A 95 5.72 -15.87 -7.35
CA GLN A 95 5.39 -16.40 -8.68
C GLN A 95 4.42 -15.52 -9.48
N PHE A 96 3.72 -14.56 -8.86
CA PHE A 96 2.72 -13.75 -9.53
C PHE A 96 3.32 -12.44 -10.06
N SER A 97 3.10 -12.14 -11.33
CA SER A 97 3.67 -10.97 -12.02
C SER A 97 3.14 -9.63 -11.50
N ASN A 98 1.98 -9.64 -10.85
CA ASN A 98 1.35 -8.48 -10.20
C ASN A 98 1.74 -8.36 -8.71
N THR A 99 2.66 -9.17 -8.20
CA THR A 99 3.23 -9.02 -6.85
C THR A 99 4.53 -8.21 -6.89
N LEU A 100 4.59 -7.16 -6.08
CA LEU A 100 5.74 -6.29 -5.92
C LEU A 100 6.22 -6.37 -4.49
N MET A 101 7.40 -6.96 -4.30
CA MET A 101 7.96 -7.18 -2.98
C MET A 101 8.91 -6.06 -2.58
N TYR A 102 8.80 -5.60 -1.35
CA TYR A 102 9.72 -4.62 -0.78
C TYR A 102 10.60 -5.26 0.28
N MET A 103 11.87 -4.89 0.28
CA MET A 103 12.75 -5.16 1.42
C MET A 103 12.55 -4.08 2.48
N HIS A 104 12.81 -4.42 3.74
CA HIS A 104 12.66 -3.53 4.89
C HIS A 104 13.14 -2.09 4.60
N PRO A 105 12.44 -1.04 5.08
CA PRO A 105 12.69 0.37 4.75
C PRO A 105 14.08 0.92 5.13
N SER A 106 14.97 0.11 5.73
CA SER A 106 16.38 0.47 5.94
C SER A 106 17.25 0.35 4.68
N SER A 107 16.70 -0.12 3.55
CA SER A 107 17.40 -0.17 2.26
C SER A 107 16.76 0.81 1.25
N PRO A 108 17.53 1.67 0.56
CA PRO A 108 17.02 2.83 -0.20
C PRO A 108 16.24 2.52 -1.49
N SER A 109 15.82 1.28 -1.72
CA SER A 109 15.04 0.87 -2.89
C SER A 109 13.58 0.56 -2.49
N THR A 110 12.84 1.57 -2.03
CA THR A 110 11.43 1.39 -1.65
C THR A 110 10.55 1.35 -2.91
N PRO A 111 9.81 0.26 -3.19
CA PRO A 111 8.95 0.16 -4.37
C PRO A 111 7.88 1.25 -4.42
N LEU A 112 7.40 1.75 -3.28
CA LEU A 112 6.40 2.81 -3.19
C LEU A 112 6.84 4.12 -3.88
N LEU A 113 8.14 4.46 -3.84
CA LEU A 113 8.71 5.59 -4.57
C LEU A 113 8.84 5.31 -6.08
N GLN A 114 8.98 4.05 -6.48
CA GLN A 114 9.02 3.66 -7.89
C GLN A 114 7.61 3.58 -8.50
N PHE A 115 6.59 3.29 -7.68
CA PHE A 115 5.18 3.29 -8.07
C PHE A 115 4.67 4.67 -8.48
N SER A 116 5.05 5.74 -7.77
CA SER A 116 4.64 7.11 -8.13
C SER A 116 5.20 7.53 -9.50
N ASN A 117 6.38 7.02 -9.88
CA ASN A 117 7.07 7.40 -11.11
C ASN A 117 6.69 6.56 -12.34
N THR A 118 5.91 5.49 -12.18
CA THR A 118 5.52 4.57 -13.28
C THR A 118 4.04 4.71 -13.66
N LEU A 119 3.27 5.52 -12.93
CA LEU A 119 1.83 5.73 -13.14
C LEU A 119 1.46 7.16 -13.59
N MET A 120 2.46 7.98 -13.94
CA MET A 120 2.29 9.19 -14.78
C MET A 120 2.85 8.90 -16.17
#